data_AF-A0A3N5RW54-F1
#
_entry.id   AF-A0A3N5RW54-F1
#
_cell.length_a   1.000
_cell.length_b   1.000
_cell.length_c   1.000
_cell.angle_alpha   90.00
_cell.angle_beta   90.00
_cell.angle_gamma   90.00
#
_symmetry.space_group_name_H-M   'P 1'
#
loop_
_entity.id
_entity.type
_entity.pdbx_description
1 polymer ?
#
loop_
_entity_poly.entity_id
_entity_poly.type
_entity_poly.pdbx_seq_one_letter_code
_entity_poly.pdbx_strand_id
1 'polypeptide(L)'
;MTDSLDRLCDAPLHPQAAEGLRLFNLGEYFEAHEALEDAWNEEKSPVRDLYRGILQIAVVYLHITRRNYSGALKVYGRSQKWLKDWPAVCRGIQVEELRRDAEAVIEAVKRLGPEKISEFDDSLLKPVRWSNQEAGKKHTYLCDRCGHVMHEKNCKVTCPNCGNRFDCSDLNIYFD
;
A
#
# COMPACT_ATOMS: atom_id res chain seq x y z
N MET A 1 -18.27 9.26 -14.61
CA MET A 1 -17.52 7.99 -14.48
C MET A 1 -16.43 8.05 -13.39
N THR A 2 -16.17 9.21 -12.78
CA THR A 2 -15.28 9.39 -11.61
C THR A 2 -15.89 8.90 -10.29
N ASP A 3 -17.21 9.05 -10.13
CA ASP A 3 -17.97 8.69 -8.91
C ASP A 3 -17.87 7.20 -8.47
N SER A 4 -17.46 6.30 -9.37
CA SER A 4 -17.27 4.87 -9.02
C SER A 4 -15.86 4.54 -8.51
N LEU A 5 -14.83 5.27 -8.93
CA LEU A 5 -13.44 5.05 -8.49
C LEU A 5 -13.18 5.71 -7.14
N ASP A 6 -13.77 6.89 -6.91
CA ASP A 6 -13.64 7.60 -5.63
C ASP A 6 -14.15 6.73 -4.47
N ARG A 7 -15.31 6.08 -4.64
CA ARG A 7 -15.86 5.14 -3.64
C ARG A 7 -14.98 3.92 -3.36
N LEU A 8 -14.20 3.44 -4.35
CA LEU A 8 -13.26 2.33 -4.15
C LEU A 8 -12.06 2.73 -3.30
N CYS A 9 -11.75 4.03 -3.31
CA CYS A 9 -10.62 4.64 -2.62
C CYS A 9 -10.92 5.09 -1.18
N ASP A 10 -12.20 5.13 -0.79
CA ASP A 10 -12.66 5.51 0.56
C ASP A 10 -12.58 4.37 1.59
N ALA A 11 -12.21 3.17 1.14
CA ALA A 11 -12.01 2.02 2.01
C ALA A 11 -10.56 1.96 2.54
N PRO A 12 -10.36 1.28 3.68
CA PRO A 12 -9.02 1.03 4.20
C PRO A 12 -8.08 0.29 3.25
N LEU A 13 -6.78 0.50 3.46
CA LEU A 13 -5.74 -0.22 2.75
C LEU A 13 -5.65 -1.66 3.26
N HIS A 14 -5.62 -2.62 2.34
CA HIS A 14 -5.44 -4.03 2.68
C HIS A 14 -4.14 -4.24 3.51
N PRO A 15 -4.15 -5.04 4.59
CA PRO A 15 -2.97 -5.24 5.44
C PRO A 15 -1.73 -5.69 4.67
N GLN A 16 -1.89 -6.66 3.75
CA GLN A 16 -0.80 -7.13 2.89
C GLN A 16 -0.32 -6.06 1.89
N ALA A 17 -1.22 -5.17 1.45
CA ALA A 17 -0.79 -4.05 0.61
C ALA A 17 0.02 -3.03 1.41
N ALA A 18 -0.36 -2.77 2.68
CA ALA A 18 0.43 -1.92 3.57
C ALA A 18 1.81 -2.53 3.86
N GLU A 19 1.90 -3.85 4.05
CA GLU A 19 3.17 -4.54 4.25
C GLU A 19 4.04 -4.52 2.99
N GLY A 20 3.47 -4.82 1.82
CA GLY A 20 4.23 -4.77 0.57
C GLY A 20 4.73 -3.37 0.24
N LEU A 21 3.95 -2.34 0.57
CA LEU A 21 4.40 -0.96 0.50
C LEU A 21 5.54 -0.66 1.48
N ARG A 22 5.49 -1.17 2.72
CA ARG A 22 6.58 -1.05 3.70
C ARG A 22 7.88 -1.68 3.18
N LEU A 23 7.80 -2.90 2.66
CA LEU A 23 8.92 -3.64 2.06
C LEU A 23 9.47 -2.92 0.83
N PHE A 24 8.60 -2.38 -0.03
CA PHE A 24 8.99 -1.57 -1.18
C PHE A 24 9.88 -0.41 -0.74
N ASN A 25 9.49 0.30 0.32
CA ASN A 25 10.23 1.45 0.84
C ASN A 25 11.56 1.07 1.51
N LEU A 26 11.75 -0.20 1.87
CA LEU A 26 13.03 -0.75 2.34
C LEU A 26 13.94 -1.23 1.20
N GLY A 27 13.45 -1.23 -0.04
CA GLY A 27 14.18 -1.79 -1.19
C GLY A 27 14.08 -3.31 -1.31
N GLU A 28 13.25 -3.96 -0.48
CA GLU A 28 12.95 -5.40 -0.50
C GLU A 28 11.89 -5.68 -1.58
N TYR A 29 12.25 -5.43 -2.84
CA TYR A 29 11.29 -5.40 -3.94
C TYR A 29 10.67 -6.76 -4.30
N PHE A 30 11.34 -7.86 -3.97
CA PHE A 30 10.79 -9.20 -4.21
C PHE A 30 9.73 -9.53 -3.17
N GLU A 31 10.04 -9.29 -1.89
CA GLU A 31 9.15 -9.47 -0.76
C GLU A 31 7.94 -8.52 -0.86
N ALA A 32 8.17 -7.28 -1.31
CA ALA A 32 7.12 -6.33 -1.63
C ALA A 32 6.16 -6.86 -2.70
N HIS A 33 6.70 -7.51 -3.73
CA HIS A 33 5.91 -8.16 -4.77
C HIS A 33 5.02 -9.26 -4.19
N GLU A 34 5.57 -10.14 -3.34
CA GLU A 34 4.81 -11.25 -2.75
C GLU A 34 3.65 -10.73 -1.88
N ALA A 35 3.92 -9.78 -0.98
CA ALA A 35 2.87 -9.20 -0.13
C ALA A 35 1.79 -8.46 -0.94
N LEU A 36 2.15 -7.71 -1.99
CA LEU A 36 1.16 -7.06 -2.85
C LEU A 36 0.40 -8.05 -3.73
N GLU A 37 1.00 -9.19 -4.09
CA GLU A 37 0.33 -10.28 -4.81
C GLU A 37 -0.74 -10.94 -3.91
N ASP A 38 -0.44 -11.18 -2.63
CA ASP A 38 -1.42 -11.66 -1.66
C ASP A 38 -2.61 -10.69 -1.55
N ALA A 39 -2.34 -9.40 -1.39
CA ALA A 39 -3.39 -8.38 -1.39
C ALA A 39 -4.22 -8.37 -2.69
N TRP A 40 -3.56 -8.53 -3.84
CA TRP A 40 -4.23 -8.60 -5.14
C TRP A 40 -5.12 -9.84 -5.29
N ASN A 41 -4.73 -10.98 -4.72
CA ASN A 41 -5.47 -12.23 -4.78
C ASN A 41 -6.68 -12.25 -3.84
N GLU A 42 -6.53 -11.67 -2.65
CA GLU A 42 -7.57 -11.59 -1.62
C GLU A 42 -8.65 -10.55 -1.97
N GLU A 43 -8.25 -9.38 -2.47
CA GLU A 43 -9.16 -8.29 -2.82
C GLU A 43 -10.10 -8.65 -3.99
N LYS A 44 -11.40 -8.48 -3.78
CA LYS A 44 -12.44 -8.80 -4.76
C LYS A 44 -12.97 -7.59 -5.52
N SER A 45 -12.80 -6.39 -4.95
CA SER A 45 -13.20 -5.16 -5.62
C SER A 45 -12.19 -4.75 -6.71
N PRO A 46 -12.58 -3.87 -7.65
CA PRO A 46 -11.69 -3.41 -8.73
C PRO A 46 -10.38 -2.76 -8.26
N VAL A 47 -10.29 -2.30 -7.00
CA VAL A 47 -9.05 -1.76 -6.41
C VAL A 47 -7.88 -2.72 -6.41
N ARG A 48 -8.12 -4.02 -6.55
CA ARG A 48 -7.08 -5.03 -6.71
C ARG A 48 -6.13 -4.70 -7.87
N ASP A 49 -6.61 -4.00 -8.90
CA ASP A 49 -5.80 -3.56 -10.03
C ASP A 49 -4.79 -2.47 -9.64
N LEU A 50 -5.07 -1.66 -8.63
CA LEU A 50 -4.08 -0.74 -8.04
C LEU A 50 -2.90 -1.54 -7.46
N TYR A 51 -3.17 -2.58 -6.66
CA TYR A 51 -2.13 -3.45 -6.09
C TYR A 51 -1.32 -4.13 -7.18
N ARG A 52 -2.00 -4.62 -8.23
CA ARG A 52 -1.36 -5.18 -9.41
C ARG A 52 -0.44 -4.21 -10.15
N GLY A 53 -0.78 -2.92 -10.16
CA GLY A 53 0.07 -1.87 -10.69
C GLY A 53 1.31 -1.65 -9.82
N ILE A 54 1.14 -1.48 -8.52
CA ILE A 54 2.22 -1.21 -7.56
C ILE A 54 3.22 -2.39 -7.51
N LEU A 55 2.74 -3.63 -7.46
CA LEU A 55 3.62 -4.81 -7.45
C LEU A 55 4.46 -4.90 -8.72
N GLN A 56 3.91 -4.47 -9.87
CA GLN A 56 4.70 -4.42 -11.10
C GLN A 56 5.77 -3.34 -11.03
N ILE A 57 5.52 -2.20 -10.38
CA ILE A 57 6.58 -1.21 -10.13
C ILE A 57 7.68 -1.80 -9.23
N ALA A 58 7.32 -2.58 -8.21
CA ALA A 58 8.31 -3.28 -7.38
C ALA A 58 9.19 -4.19 -8.25
N VAL A 59 8.59 -4.95 -9.18
CA VAL A 59 9.32 -5.80 -10.12
C VAL A 59 10.16 -4.98 -11.12
N VAL A 60 9.72 -3.79 -11.55
CA VAL A 60 10.55 -2.87 -12.35
C VAL A 60 11.81 -2.51 -11.57
N TYR A 61 11.67 -2.10 -10.31
CA TYR A 61 12.80 -1.68 -9.48
C TYR A 61 13.73 -2.86 -9.18
N LEU A 62 13.19 -4.06 -8.94
CA LEU A 62 13.96 -5.30 -8.83
C LEU A 62 14.78 -5.61 -10.09
N HIS A 63 14.22 -5.38 -11.28
CA HIS A 63 15.00 -5.54 -12.51
C HIS A 63 16.13 -4.51 -12.62
N ILE A 64 15.89 -3.27 -12.21
CA ILE A 64 16.90 -2.21 -12.23
C ILE A 64 18.05 -2.55 -11.28
N THR A 65 17.77 -2.96 -10.03
CA THR A 65 18.80 -3.35 -9.06
C THR A 65 19.59 -4.58 -9.51
N ARG A 66 18.95 -5.49 -10.27
CA ARG A 66 19.61 -6.63 -10.92
C ARG A 66 20.26 -6.29 -12.27
N ARG A 67 20.34 -5.00 -12.63
CA ARG A 67 20.95 -4.49 -13.87
C ARG A 67 20.32 -5.10 -15.15
N ASN A 68 19.04 -5.41 -15.09
CA ASN A 68 18.26 -6.01 -16.17
C ASN A 68 17.42 -4.94 -16.89
N TYR A 69 18.06 -4.25 -17.85
CA TYR A 69 17.45 -3.19 -18.66
C TYR A 69 16.16 -3.63 -19.38
N SER A 70 16.21 -4.74 -20.11
CA SER A 70 15.08 -5.22 -20.91
C SER A 70 13.90 -5.64 -20.04
N GLY A 71 14.16 -6.24 -18.89
CA GLY A 71 13.15 -6.61 -17.89
C GLY A 71 12.44 -5.38 -17.32
N ALA A 72 13.22 -4.37 -16.92
CA ALA A 72 12.69 -3.11 -16.39
C ALA A 72 11.72 -2.43 -17.37
N LEU A 73 12.14 -2.23 -18.63
CA LEU A 73 11.30 -1.61 -19.65
C LEU A 73 10.02 -2.42 -19.96
N LYS A 74 10.16 -3.74 -20.09
CA LYS A 74 9.04 -4.63 -20.40
C LYS A 74 7.99 -4.64 -19.30
N VAL A 75 8.41 -4.68 -18.03
CA VAL A 75 7.48 -4.67 -16.91
C VAL A 75 6.86 -3.27 -16.75
N TYR A 76 7.64 -2.21 -16.90
CA TYR A 76 7.13 -0.83 -16.81
C TYR A 76 6.01 -0.59 -17.84
N GLY A 77 6.22 -0.98 -19.10
CA GLY A 77 5.19 -0.86 -20.14
C GLY A 77 3.87 -1.58 -19.79
N ARG A 78 3.95 -2.73 -19.09
CA ARG A 78 2.77 -3.46 -18.63
C ARG A 78 2.11 -2.83 -17.40
N SER A 79 2.89 -2.20 -16.52
CA SER A 79 2.40 -1.60 -15.27
C SER A 79 1.48 -0.41 -15.51
N GLN A 80 1.76 0.40 -16.54
CA GLN A 80 1.04 1.66 -16.80
C GLN A 80 -0.46 1.46 -16.98
N LYS A 81 -0.90 0.37 -17.62
CA LYS A 81 -2.33 0.12 -17.85
C LYS A 81 -3.12 -0.11 -16.55
N TRP A 82 -2.45 -0.50 -15.48
CA TRP A 82 -3.06 -0.76 -14.18
C TRP A 82 -3.09 0.47 -13.28
N LEU A 83 -2.20 1.44 -13.52
CA LEU A 83 -2.07 2.66 -12.70
C LEU A 83 -2.76 3.88 -13.32
N LYS A 84 -2.91 3.95 -14.64
CA LYS A 84 -3.29 5.18 -15.35
C LYS A 84 -4.67 5.76 -14.98
N ASP A 85 -5.64 4.93 -14.62
CA ASP A 85 -7.02 5.36 -14.44
C ASP A 85 -7.36 5.66 -12.96
N TRP A 86 -6.43 5.40 -12.04
CA TRP A 86 -6.63 5.66 -10.62
C TRP A 86 -6.56 7.15 -10.29
N PRO A 87 -7.38 7.62 -9.31
CA PRO A 87 -7.25 8.97 -8.76
C PRO A 87 -5.84 9.22 -8.21
N ALA A 88 -5.47 10.49 -8.06
CA ALA A 88 -4.14 10.88 -7.58
C ALA A 88 -3.81 10.32 -6.18
N VAL A 89 -4.85 10.10 -5.36
CA VAL A 89 -4.77 9.47 -4.05
C VAL A 89 -5.83 8.38 -3.97
N CYS A 90 -5.46 7.17 -3.55
CA CYS A 90 -6.42 6.08 -3.36
C CYS A 90 -6.06 5.23 -2.14
N ARG A 91 -7.01 5.00 -1.22
CA ARG A 91 -6.78 4.27 0.06
C ARG A 91 -5.55 4.78 0.82
N GLY A 92 -5.33 6.10 0.77
CA GLY A 92 -4.17 6.77 1.37
C GLY A 92 -2.85 6.69 0.57
N ILE A 93 -2.79 5.96 -0.55
CA ILE A 93 -1.59 5.86 -1.42
C ILE A 93 -1.52 7.06 -2.35
N GLN A 94 -0.36 7.71 -2.45
CA GLN A 94 -0.08 8.80 -3.39
C GLN A 94 0.21 8.24 -4.80
N VAL A 95 -0.83 7.81 -5.51
CA VAL A 95 -0.70 7.12 -6.81
C VAL A 95 -0.06 7.99 -7.88
N GLU A 96 -0.42 9.28 -7.95
CA GLU A 96 0.17 10.19 -8.94
C GLU A 96 1.67 10.40 -8.71
N GLU A 97 2.10 10.48 -7.44
CA GLU A 97 3.52 10.57 -7.09
C GLU A 97 4.28 9.31 -7.51
N LEU A 98 3.71 8.13 -7.25
CA LEU A 98 4.26 6.85 -7.70
C LEU A 98 4.40 6.79 -9.24
N ARG A 99 3.37 7.20 -9.98
CA ARG A 99 3.41 7.23 -11.46
C ARG A 99 4.55 8.11 -11.95
N ARG A 100 4.64 9.33 -11.44
CA ARG A 100 5.67 10.31 -11.82
C ARG A 100 7.08 9.82 -11.48
N ASP A 101 7.27 9.25 -10.29
CA ASP A 101 8.59 8.77 -9.87
C ASP A 101 9.02 7.54 -10.68
N ALA A 102 8.11 6.59 -10.94
CA ALA A 102 8.40 5.44 -11.80
C ALA A 102 8.73 5.85 -13.25
N GLU A 103 8.05 6.88 -13.77
CA GLU A 103 8.36 7.44 -15.09
C GLU A 103 9.75 8.09 -15.11
N ALA A 104 10.09 8.91 -14.10
CA ALA A 104 11.42 9.51 -14.01
C ALA A 104 12.53 8.45 -13.93
N VAL A 105 12.31 7.37 -13.17
CA VAL A 105 13.21 6.22 -13.10
C VAL A 105 13.38 5.56 -14.46
N ILE A 106 12.30 5.28 -15.18
CA ILE A 106 12.42 4.58 -16.46
C ILE A 106 13.07 5.45 -17.54
N GLU A 107 12.85 6.76 -17.52
CA GLU A 107 13.51 7.69 -18.43
C GLU A 107 15.02 7.78 -18.16
N ALA A 108 15.44 7.72 -16.88
CA ALA A 108 16.86 7.62 -16.52
C ALA A 108 17.47 6.30 -17.01
N VAL A 109 16.77 5.18 -16.85
CA VAL A 109 17.18 3.86 -17.40
C VAL A 109 17.34 3.93 -18.92
N LYS A 110 16.37 4.48 -19.64
CA LYS A 110 16.43 4.64 -21.11
C LYS A 110 17.61 5.50 -21.54
N ARG A 111 17.91 6.58 -20.80
CA ARG A 111 19.03 7.49 -21.11
C ARG A 111 20.39 6.80 -20.99
N LEU A 112 20.55 5.92 -20.01
CA LEU A 112 21.77 5.11 -19.87
C LEU A 112 21.89 4.08 -21.01
N GLY A 113 20.77 3.47 -21.39
CA GLY A 113 20.74 2.36 -22.32
C GLY A 113 21.23 1.04 -21.70
N PRO A 114 21.16 -0.07 -22.46
CA PRO A 114 21.46 -1.39 -21.94
C PRO A 114 22.91 -1.58 -21.49
N GLU A 115 23.87 -0.92 -22.15
CA GLU A 115 25.30 -1.06 -21.87
C GLU A 115 25.76 -0.37 -20.58
N LYS A 116 24.99 0.62 -20.08
CA LYS A 116 25.35 1.44 -18.93
C LYS A 116 24.36 1.33 -17.77
N ILE A 117 23.52 0.31 -17.76
CA ILE A 117 22.53 0.11 -16.69
C ILE A 117 23.17 -0.13 -15.32
N SER A 118 24.42 -0.61 -15.28
CA SER A 118 25.24 -0.71 -14.07
C SER A 118 25.59 0.64 -13.45
N GLU A 119 25.54 1.72 -14.22
CA GLU A 119 25.79 3.11 -13.77
C GLU A 119 24.52 3.80 -13.24
N PHE A 120 23.39 3.08 -13.16
CA PHE A 120 22.14 3.66 -12.67
C PHE A 120 22.26 4.16 -11.23
N ASP A 121 21.80 5.38 -11.00
CA ASP A 121 21.75 6.02 -9.68
C ASP A 121 20.55 5.51 -8.90
N ASP A 122 20.80 4.57 -8.00
CA ASP A 122 19.77 3.94 -7.16
C ASP A 122 19.06 4.96 -6.24
N SER A 123 19.59 6.18 -6.04
CA SER A 123 18.91 7.25 -5.29
C SER A 123 17.65 7.80 -5.97
N LEU A 124 17.47 7.50 -7.26
CA LEU A 124 16.24 7.81 -8.00
C LEU A 124 15.06 6.92 -7.59
N LEU A 125 15.31 5.78 -6.94
CA LEU A 125 14.28 4.85 -6.47
C LEU A 125 13.63 5.39 -5.19
N LYS A 126 12.65 6.28 -5.36
CA LYS A 126 11.96 6.92 -4.22
C LYS A 126 10.97 5.99 -3.52
N PRO A 127 10.74 6.20 -2.21
CA PRO A 127 9.70 5.49 -1.48
C PRO A 127 8.31 5.87 -1.97
N VAL A 128 7.39 4.91 -1.95
CA VAL A 128 5.96 5.17 -2.12
C VAL A 128 5.45 5.89 -0.87
N ARG A 129 4.78 7.02 -1.07
CA ARG A 129 4.10 7.72 0.03
C ARG A 129 2.70 7.16 0.22
N TRP A 130 2.36 6.81 1.46
CA TRP A 130 0.98 6.56 1.84
C TRP A 130 0.72 6.97 3.29
N SER A 131 -0.53 7.33 3.57
CA SER A 131 -1.05 7.44 4.93
C SER A 131 -1.85 6.21 5.25
N ASN A 132 -1.45 5.44 6.26
CA ASN A 132 -2.26 4.31 6.70
C ASN A 132 -3.53 4.86 7.36
N GLN A 133 -4.68 4.75 6.68
CA GLN A 133 -5.97 5.20 7.23
C GLN A 133 -6.45 4.33 8.41
N GLU A 134 -5.74 3.23 8.74
CA GLU A 134 -6.05 2.33 9.85
C GLU A 134 -4.98 2.18 10.93
N ALA A 135 -3.72 2.57 10.72
CA ALA A 135 -2.69 2.51 11.78
C ALA A 135 -2.97 3.42 13.00
N GLY A 136 -4.08 4.16 12.99
CA GLY A 136 -4.43 5.14 14.00
C GLY A 136 -5.88 5.16 14.43
N LYS A 137 -6.76 4.26 13.95
CA LYS A 137 -8.07 4.09 14.58
C LYS A 137 -7.86 3.36 15.90
N LYS A 138 -7.40 4.09 16.92
CA LYS A 138 -7.62 3.70 18.31
C LYS A 138 -9.12 3.54 18.45
N HIS A 139 -9.62 2.31 18.40
CA HIS A 139 -11.01 2.06 18.76
C HIS A 139 -11.22 2.66 20.13
N THR A 140 -12.10 3.64 20.16
CA THR A 140 -12.39 4.40 21.36
C THR A 140 -13.66 3.82 21.93
N TYR A 141 -13.53 3.24 23.11
CA TYR A 141 -14.64 2.59 23.80
C TYR A 141 -15.08 3.47 24.96
N LEU A 142 -16.39 3.62 25.12
CA LEU A 142 -16.96 4.18 26.33
C LEU A 142 -17.23 3.04 27.31
N CYS A 143 -16.74 3.16 28.54
CA CYS A 143 -17.11 2.21 29.58
C CYS A 143 -18.61 2.30 29.86
N ASP A 144 -19.34 1.21 29.65
CA ASP A 144 -20.77 1.05 29.97
C ASP A 144 -21.18 1.46 31.40
N ARG A 145 -20.26 1.37 32.36
CA ARG A 145 -20.49 1.66 33.77
C ARG A 145 -20.28 3.13 34.13
N CYS A 146 -19.25 3.77 33.57
CA CYS A 146 -18.83 5.11 34.02
C CYS A 146 -18.63 6.13 32.90
N GLY A 147 -18.80 5.74 31.64
CA GLY A 147 -18.64 6.61 30.48
C GLY A 147 -17.19 7.01 30.16
N HIS A 148 -16.20 6.47 30.87
CA HIS A 148 -14.79 6.80 30.62
C HIS A 148 -14.35 6.32 29.24
N VAL A 149 -13.63 7.20 28.52
CA VAL A 149 -13.06 6.96 27.19
C VAL A 149 -11.82 6.06 27.33
N MET A 150 -11.81 4.94 26.62
CA MET A 150 -10.73 3.95 26.60
C MET A 150 -10.21 3.78 25.18
N HIS A 151 -8.94 3.36 25.01
CA HIS A 151 -8.34 3.12 23.70
C HIS A 151 -7.77 1.71 23.61
N GLU A 152 -8.01 1.02 22.49
CA GLU A 152 -7.54 -0.36 22.28
C GLU A 152 -6.00 -0.46 22.30
N LYS A 153 -5.46 -1.34 23.15
CA LYS A 153 -4.05 -1.75 23.11
C LYS A 153 -3.82 -3.25 23.29
N ASN A 154 -4.85 -4.06 23.59
CA ASN A 154 -4.79 -5.51 23.76
C ASN A 154 -6.21 -6.10 23.81
N CYS A 155 -6.37 -7.38 23.46
CA CYS A 155 -7.63 -8.14 23.41
C CYS A 155 -8.39 -8.29 24.76
N LYS A 156 -7.96 -7.58 25.82
CA LYS A 156 -8.66 -7.47 27.11
C LYS A 156 -8.52 -6.05 27.62
N VAL A 157 -9.56 -5.24 27.46
CA VAL A 157 -9.55 -3.83 27.88
C VAL A 157 -10.15 -3.74 29.28
N THR A 158 -9.42 -3.14 30.22
CA THR A 158 -9.91 -2.88 31.58
C THR A 158 -10.02 -1.37 31.78
N CYS A 159 -11.19 -0.89 32.19
CA CYS A 159 -11.41 0.51 32.50
C CYS A 159 -10.56 0.93 33.70
N PRO A 160 -9.65 1.90 33.58
CA PRO A 160 -8.79 2.31 34.69
C PRO A 160 -9.57 3.01 35.80
N ASN A 161 -10.77 3.52 35.52
CA ASN A 161 -11.60 4.23 36.49
C ASN A 161 -12.40 3.27 37.40
N CYS A 162 -13.04 2.26 36.82
CA CYS A 162 -13.97 1.39 37.57
C CYS A 162 -13.60 -0.10 37.57
N GLY A 163 -12.53 -0.49 36.88
CA GLY A 163 -12.09 -1.88 36.77
C GLY A 163 -12.96 -2.78 35.89
N ASN A 164 -13.97 -2.23 35.19
CA ASN A 164 -14.80 -3.04 34.29
C ASN A 164 -13.96 -3.59 33.13
N ARG A 165 -14.19 -4.85 32.73
CA ARG A 165 -13.35 -5.58 31.78
C ARG A 165 -14.18 -6.05 30.58
N PHE A 166 -13.64 -5.89 29.38
CA PHE A 166 -14.25 -6.30 28.11
C PHE A 166 -13.31 -7.21 27.33
N ASP A 167 -13.87 -8.20 26.65
CA ASP A 167 -13.18 -9.05 25.68
C ASP A 167 -13.60 -8.66 24.25
N CYS A 168 -12.67 -8.59 23.31
CA CYS A 168 -12.99 -8.23 21.93
C CYS A 168 -13.94 -9.24 21.25
N SER A 169 -14.10 -10.44 21.82
CA SER A 169 -15.08 -11.46 21.39
C SER A 169 -16.53 -11.17 21.79
N ASP A 170 -16.78 -10.26 22.74
CA ASP A 170 -18.13 -9.84 23.14
C ASP A 170 -18.77 -8.86 22.13
N LEU A 171 -17.98 -8.35 21.18
CA LEU A 171 -18.41 -7.38 20.15
C LEU A 171 -18.90 -8.08 18.88
N ASN A 172 -19.76 -9.08 19.00
CA ASN A 172 -20.58 -9.57 17.87
C ASN A 172 -21.69 -8.54 17.54
N ILE A 173 -21.29 -7.28 17.37
CA ILE A 173 -22.15 -6.17 16.98
C ILE A 173 -22.21 -6.22 15.45
N TYR A 174 -23.31 -6.75 14.97
CA TYR A 174 -23.82 -6.67 13.61
C TYR A 174 -23.34 -5.39 12.88
N PHE A 175 -22.60 -5.58 11.79
CA PHE A 175 -22.45 -4.56 10.76
C PHE A 175 -23.75 -4.55 9.95
N ASP A 176 -24.56 -3.50 10.13
CA ASP A 176 -25.55 -3.09 9.12
C ASP A 176 -24.86 -2.21 8.05
#